data_AF-A0A0A2B273-F1
#
_entry.id   AF-A0A0A2B273-F1
#
_cell.length_a   1.000
_cell.length_b   1.000
_cell.length_c   1.000
_cell.angle_alpha   90.00
_cell.angle_beta   90.00
_cell.angle_gamma   90.00
#
_symmetry.space_group_name_H-M   'P 1'
#
loop_
_entity.id
_entity.type
_entity.pdbx_description
1 polymer ?
#
loop_
_entity_poly.entity_id
_entity_poly.type
_entity_poly.pdbx_seq_one_letter_code
_entity_poly.pdbx_strand_id
1 'polypeptide(L)'
;MTKRATKQETELRIAHAAELVAEGRAYSSITSLVAAKYGISRRRARQITSNAYLLLKDDIEEGDLNRPEMTAKLLCTLETAMHKAMQEKQYSAVASNAKVLMKLIGLETKVKS
;
A
#
# COMPACT_ATOMS: atom_id res chain seq x y z
N MET A 1 31.05 -2.18 15.38
CA MET A 1 30.15 -1.01 15.33
C MET A 1 29.61 -0.86 13.93
N THR A 2 28.31 -1.05 13.70
CA THR A 2 27.70 -0.90 12.37
C THR A 2 27.68 0.58 12.01
N LYS A 3 28.34 0.95 10.90
CA LYS A 3 28.46 2.32 10.41
C LYS A 3 27.05 2.90 10.19
N ARG A 4 26.79 4.11 10.72
CA ARG A 4 25.51 4.79 10.54
C ARG A 4 25.28 5.06 9.04
N ALA A 5 24.08 4.76 8.56
CA ALA A 5 23.74 4.96 7.16
C ALA A 5 23.86 6.44 6.77
N THR A 6 24.33 6.71 5.56
CA THR A 6 24.36 8.08 5.01
C THR A 6 22.94 8.57 4.71
N LYS A 7 22.79 9.87 4.43
CA LYS A 7 21.50 10.45 4.00
C LYS A 7 21.01 9.78 2.72
N GLN A 8 21.89 9.68 1.72
CA GLN A 8 21.60 9.05 0.43
C GLN A 8 21.23 7.56 0.58
N GLU A 9 21.93 6.82 1.44
CA GLU A 9 21.56 5.43 1.75
C GLU A 9 20.19 5.33 2.42
N THR A 10 19.83 6.30 3.25
CA THR A 10 18.50 6.33 3.89
C THR A 10 17.41 6.60 2.85
N GLU A 11 17.63 7.54 1.94
CA GLU A 11 16.71 7.85 0.84
C GLU A 11 16.51 6.64 -0.07
N LEU A 12 17.58 5.94 -0.46
CA LEU A 12 17.49 4.70 -1.24
C LEU A 12 16.66 3.60 -0.54
N ARG A 13 16.80 3.47 0.78
CA ARG A 13 16.02 2.49 1.56
C ARG A 13 14.54 2.87 1.63
N ILE A 14 14.23 4.17 1.70
CA ILE A 14 12.85 4.68 1.70
C ILE A 14 12.24 4.48 0.32
N ALA A 15 12.95 4.82 -0.76
CA ALA A 15 12.48 4.62 -2.14
C ALA A 15 12.15 3.15 -2.43
N HIS A 16 13.05 2.23 -2.09
CA HIS A 16 12.76 0.80 -2.21
C HIS A 16 11.57 0.35 -1.35
N ALA A 17 11.40 0.90 -0.14
CA ALA A 17 10.20 0.60 0.65
C ALA A 17 8.92 1.17 0.00
N ALA A 18 9.00 2.32 -0.67
CA ALA A 18 7.87 2.95 -1.37
C ALA A 18 7.43 2.12 -2.58
N GLU A 19 8.36 1.52 -3.32
CA GLU A 19 8.03 0.53 -4.38
C GLU A 19 7.19 -0.61 -3.80
N LEU A 20 7.60 -1.18 -2.66
CA LEU A 20 6.86 -2.27 -2.00
C LEU A 20 5.48 -1.83 -1.49
N VAL A 21 5.34 -0.55 -1.08
CA VAL A 21 4.03 0.03 -0.73
C VAL A 21 3.16 0.16 -1.97
N ALA A 22 3.70 0.65 -3.08
CA ALA A 22 2.99 0.78 -4.35
C ALA A 22 2.54 -0.59 -4.92
N GLU A 23 3.30 -1.66 -4.66
CA GLU A 23 2.90 -3.05 -4.93
C GLU A 23 1.74 -3.56 -4.05
N GLY A 24 1.33 -2.79 -3.03
CA GLY A 24 0.24 -3.15 -2.12
C GLY A 24 0.64 -4.16 -1.05
N ARG A 25 1.93 -4.31 -0.74
CA ARG A 25 2.36 -5.25 0.32
C ARG A 25 1.93 -4.77 1.70
N ALA A 26 1.64 -5.72 2.59
CA ALA A 26 1.29 -5.41 3.97
C ALA A 26 2.44 -4.72 4.72
N TYR A 27 2.14 -3.68 5.51
CA TYR A 27 3.12 -2.89 6.30
C TYR A 27 4.11 -3.76 7.10
N SER A 28 3.61 -4.82 7.77
CA SER A 28 4.42 -5.74 8.57
C SER A 28 5.36 -6.60 7.74
N SER A 29 4.94 -6.97 6.52
CA SER A 29 5.75 -7.70 5.54
C SER A 29 6.87 -6.80 5.02
N ILE A 30 6.56 -5.57 4.60
CA ILE A 30 7.53 -4.57 4.15
C ILE A 30 8.58 -4.32 5.23
N THR A 31 8.15 -4.06 6.47
CA THR A 31 9.06 -3.85 7.62
C THR A 31 10.04 -5.01 7.78
N SER A 32 9.57 -6.24 7.65
CA SER A 32 10.39 -7.44 7.85
C SER A 32 11.37 -7.63 6.68
N LEU A 33 10.92 -7.39 5.44
CA LEU A 33 11.77 -7.41 4.24
C LEU A 33 12.86 -6.34 4.28
N VAL A 34 12.52 -5.11 4.65
CA VAL A 34 13.47 -3.99 4.77
C VAL A 34 14.48 -4.25 5.89
N ALA A 35 14.06 -4.78 7.04
CA ALA A 35 14.96 -5.16 8.12
C ALA A 35 15.99 -6.21 7.66
N ALA A 36 15.52 -7.26 7.00
CA ALA A 36 16.37 -8.33 6.50
C ALA A 36 17.32 -7.85 5.40
N LYS A 37 16.80 -7.16 4.37
CA LYS A 37 17.57 -6.72 3.19
C LYS A 37 18.74 -5.79 3.56
N TYR A 38 18.53 -4.91 4.53
CA TYR A 38 19.54 -3.91 4.92
C TYR A 38 20.27 -4.22 6.23
N GLY A 39 20.01 -5.38 6.85
CA GLY A 39 20.64 -5.78 8.11
C GLY A 39 20.42 -4.77 9.24
N ILE A 40 19.23 -4.18 9.32
CA ILE A 40 18.89 -3.14 10.30
C ILE A 40 17.88 -3.62 11.34
N SER A 41 17.84 -2.92 12.48
CA SER A 41 16.85 -3.20 13.53
C SER A 41 15.42 -3.02 13.01
N ARG A 42 14.49 -3.81 13.55
CA ARG A 42 13.06 -3.72 13.21
C ARG A 42 12.49 -2.33 13.49
N ARG A 43 12.97 -1.65 14.54
CA ARG A 43 12.59 -0.26 14.84
C ARG A 43 12.98 0.68 13.69
N ARG A 44 14.20 0.58 13.17
CA ARG A 44 14.64 1.41 12.05
C ARG A 44 13.91 1.06 10.76
N ALA A 45 13.65 -0.22 10.49
CA ALA A 45 12.87 -0.65 9.35
C ALA A 45 11.42 -0.12 9.38
N ARG A 46 10.78 -0.09 10.57
CA ARG A 46 9.46 0.55 10.74
C ARG A 46 9.47 2.03 10.38
N GLN A 47 10.49 2.77 10.84
CA GLN A 47 10.63 4.19 10.48
C GLN A 47 10.77 4.39 8.97
N ILE A 48 11.60 3.59 8.31
CA ILE A 48 11.76 3.63 6.84
C ILE A 48 10.43 3.31 6.14
N THR A 49 9.73 2.28 6.62
CA THR A 49 8.43 1.88 6.06
C THR A 49 7.40 3.01 6.23
N SER A 50 7.31 3.64 7.40
CA SER A 50 6.42 4.78 7.62
C SER A 50 6.76 5.97 6.72
N ASN A 51 8.04 6.28 6.53
CA ASN A 51 8.46 7.35 5.63
C ASN A 51 8.11 7.04 4.16
N ALA A 52 8.12 5.77 3.76
CA ALA A 52 7.69 5.37 2.42
C ALA A 52 6.19 5.58 2.17
N TYR A 53 5.34 5.37 3.18
CA TYR A 53 3.92 5.73 3.09
C TYR A 53 3.70 7.24 3.00
N LEU A 54 4.52 8.04 3.70
CA LEU A 54 4.47 9.50 3.57
C LEU A 54 4.89 9.94 2.18
N LEU A 55 5.98 9.40 1.63
CA LEU A 55 6.41 9.69 0.26
C LEU A 55 5.28 9.44 -0.74
N LEU A 56 4.64 8.27 -0.68
CA LEU A 56 3.53 7.95 -1.59
C LEU A 56 2.32 8.89 -1.41
N LYS A 57 2.05 9.33 -0.18
CA LYS A 57 0.98 10.31 0.11
C LYS A 57 1.33 11.64 -0.54
N ASP A 58 2.56 12.12 -0.34
CA ASP A 58 3.04 13.39 -0.87
C ASP A 58 3.04 13.35 -2.41
N ASP A 59 3.47 12.25 -3.04
CA ASP A 59 3.40 12.05 -4.50
C ASP A 59 1.96 12.13 -5.04
N ILE A 60 0.99 11.58 -4.29
CA ILE A 60 -0.44 11.65 -4.65
C ILE A 60 -0.96 13.09 -4.54
N GLU A 61 -0.54 13.82 -3.50
CA GLU A 61 -0.94 15.22 -3.28
C GLU A 61 -0.28 16.17 -4.29
N GLU A 62 0.99 15.96 -4.63
CA GLU A 62 1.73 16.75 -5.63
C GLU A 62 1.30 16.46 -7.07
N GLY A 63 0.90 15.22 -7.37
CA GLY A 63 0.44 14.83 -8.71
C GLY A 63 -0.91 15.42 -9.14
N ASP A 64 -1.55 16.24 -8.30
CA ASP A 64 -2.92 16.76 -8.44
C ASP A 64 -3.91 15.66 -8.83
N LEU A 65 -3.67 14.43 -8.34
CA LEU A 65 -4.57 13.30 -8.52
C LEU A 65 -5.84 13.61 -7.74
N ASN A 66 -6.82 14.17 -8.45
CA ASN A 66 -8.07 14.53 -7.83
C ASN A 66 -8.87 13.26 -7.45
N ARG A 67 -9.92 13.48 -6.66
CA ARG A 67 -10.75 12.40 -6.10
C ARG A 67 -11.25 11.36 -7.14
N PRO A 68 -11.67 11.75 -8.36
CA PRO A 68 -11.98 10.84 -9.48
C PRO A 68 -10.84 9.92 -9.90
N GLU A 69 -9.61 10.41 -10.11
CA GLU A 69 -8.47 9.60 -10.56
C GLU A 69 -8.05 8.59 -9.48
N MET A 70 -8.04 9.02 -8.21
CA MET A 70 -7.83 8.11 -7.08
C MET A 70 -8.93 7.05 -7.00
N THR A 71 -10.18 7.43 -7.25
CA THR A 71 -11.31 6.49 -7.28
C THR A 71 -11.16 5.50 -8.42
N ALA A 72 -10.79 5.94 -9.63
CA ALA A 72 -10.54 5.07 -10.78
C ALA A 72 -9.40 4.07 -10.50
N LYS A 73 -8.31 4.52 -9.87
CA LYS A 73 -7.20 3.64 -9.44
C LYS A 73 -7.66 2.60 -8.43
N LEU A 74 -8.47 3.00 -7.44
CA LEU A 74 -9.04 2.08 -6.45
C LEU A 74 -9.97 1.04 -7.09
N LEU A 75 -10.82 1.45 -8.04
CA LEU A 75 -11.69 0.53 -8.78
C LEU A 75 -10.88 -0.55 -9.50
N CYS A 76 -9.90 -0.14 -10.30
CA CYS A 76 -9.02 -1.07 -11.05
C CYS A 76 -8.25 -2.01 -10.11
N THR A 77 -7.78 -1.49 -8.96
CA THR A 77 -7.08 -2.30 -7.96
C THR A 77 -7.99 -3.36 -7.33
N LEU A 78 -9.21 -2.98 -6.96
CA LEU A 78 -10.21 -3.88 -6.38
C LEU A 78 -10.66 -4.95 -7.39
N GLU A 79 -10.91 -4.58 -8.64
CA GLU A 79 -11.27 -5.51 -9.73
C GLU A 79 -10.14 -6.53 -9.99
N THR A 80 -8.89 -6.06 -10.02
CA THR A 80 -7.72 -6.93 -10.17
C THR A 80 -7.57 -7.88 -8.98
N ALA A 81 -7.76 -7.39 -7.76
CA ALA A 81 -7.73 -8.21 -6.55
C ALA A 81 -8.84 -9.26 -6.54
N MET A 82 -10.06 -8.89 -6.94
CA MET A 82 -11.18 -9.82 -7.13
C MET A 82 -10.87 -10.89 -8.16
N HIS A 83 -10.31 -10.52 -9.31
CA HIS A 83 -9.93 -11.46 -10.36
C HIS A 83 -8.93 -12.50 -9.84
N LYS A 84 -7.86 -12.06 -9.15
CA LYS A 84 -6.87 -12.96 -8.54
C LYS A 84 -7.49 -13.86 -7.47
N ALA A 85 -8.28 -13.30 -6.56
CA ALA A 85 -8.96 -14.05 -5.52
C ALA A 85 -9.93 -15.11 -6.08
N MET A 86 -10.58 -14.83 -7.22
CA MET A 86 -11.40 -15.81 -7.93
C MET A 86 -10.58 -16.99 -8.45
N GLN A 87 -9.40 -16.74 -9.05
CA GLN A 87 -8.50 -17.80 -9.52
C GLN A 87 -7.99 -18.68 -8.36
N GLU A 88 -7.71 -18.06 -7.22
CA GLU A 88 -7.24 -18.74 -6.00
C GLU A 88 -8.37 -19.37 -5.16
N LYS A 89 -9.63 -19.30 -5.64
CA LYS A 89 -10.84 -19.79 -4.94
C LYS A 89 -11.04 -19.17 -3.54
N GLN A 90 -10.52 -17.97 -3.33
CA GLN A 90 -10.67 -17.19 -2.10
C GLN A 90 -11.95 -16.34 -2.13
N TYR A 91 -13.12 -17.00 -2.14
CA TYR A 91 -14.41 -16.32 -2.35
C TYR A 91 -14.77 -15.28 -1.27
N SER A 92 -14.27 -15.45 -0.04
CA SER A 92 -14.43 -14.45 1.02
C SER A 92 -13.71 -13.14 0.70
N ALA A 93 -12.52 -13.20 0.09
CA ALA A 93 -11.79 -12.03 -0.37
C ALA A 93 -12.49 -11.36 -1.55
N VAL A 94 -13.10 -12.14 -2.46
CA VAL A 94 -13.93 -11.62 -3.55
C VAL A 94 -15.11 -10.82 -3.01
N ALA A 95 -15.88 -11.40 -2.08
CA ALA A 95 -17.04 -10.74 -1.47
C ALA A 95 -16.65 -9.46 -0.70
N SER A 96 -15.50 -9.49 -0.01
CA SER A 96 -14.97 -8.35 0.74
C SER A 96 -14.60 -7.19 -0.19
N ASN A 97 -13.88 -7.47 -1.28
CA ASN A 97 -13.54 -6.47 -2.29
C ASN A 97 -14.79 -5.93 -3.00
N ALA A 98 -15.76 -6.79 -3.35
CA ALA A 98 -17.03 -6.38 -3.96
C ALA A 98 -17.82 -5.42 -3.06
N LYS A 99 -17.86 -5.66 -1.75
CA LYS A 99 -18.52 -4.76 -0.80
C LYS A 99 -17.89 -3.37 -0.77
N VAL A 100 -16.55 -3.29 -0.80
CA VAL A 100 -15.83 -2.02 -0.86
C VAL A 100 -16.10 -1.32 -2.19
N LEU A 101 -16.10 -2.06 -3.31
CA LEU A 101 -16.43 -1.54 -4.63
C LEU A 101 -17.84 -0.93 -4.64
N MET A 102 -18.85 -1.66 -4.17
CA MET A 102 -20.24 -1.18 -4.08
C MET A 102 -20.36 0.12 -3.29
N LYS A 103 -19.60 0.28 -2.21
CA LYS A 103 -19.56 1.53 -1.44
C LYS A 103 -18.92 2.68 -2.22
N LEU A 104 -17.86 2.42 -2.97
CA LEU A 104 -17.18 3.44 -3.80
C LEU A 104 -18.04 3.95 -4.95
N ILE A 105 -18.78 3.07 -5.62
CA ILE A 105 -19.67 3.43 -6.74
C ILE A 105 -21.11 3.77 -6.32
N GLY A 106 -21.40 3.79 -5.02
CA GLY A 106 -22.71 4.17 -4.50
C GLY A 106 -23.83 3.14 -4.70
N LEU A 107 -23.49 1.88 -4.93
CA LEU A 107 -24.44 0.76 -5.01
C LEU A 107 -24.79 0.17 -3.62
N GLU A 108 -24.09 0.57 -2.56
CA GLU A 108 -24.45 0.16 -1.19
C GLU A 108 -25.80 0.80 -0.81
N THR A 109 -26.84 -0.03 -0.69
CA THR A 109 -28.15 0.41 -0.22
C THR A 109 -28.03 0.98 1.19
N LYS A 110 -28.29 2.28 1.34
CA LYS A 110 -28.45 2.90 2.66
C LYS A 110 -29.69 2.31 3.32
N VAL A 111 -29.50 1.43 4.30
CA VAL A 111 -30.58 1.07 5.22
C VAL A 111 -30.91 2.35 5.99
N LYS A 112 -32.11 2.91 5.78
CA LYS A 112 -32.60 4.03 6.60
C LYS A 112 -32.73 3.51 8.04
N SER A 113 -31.89 4.00 8.94
CA SER A 113 -32.07 3.92 10.39
C SER A 113 -33.12 4.92 10.85
#